data_AF-A0A3M3E8M0-F1
#
_entry.id   AF-A0A3M3E8M0-F1
#
_cell.length_a   1.000
_cell.length_b   1.000
_cell.length_c   1.000
_cell.angle_alpha   90.00
_cell.angle_beta   90.00
_cell.angle_gamma   90.00
#
_symmetry.space_group_name_H-M   'P 1'
#
loop_
_entity.id
_entity.type
_entity.pdbx_description
1 polymer ?
#
loop_
_entity_poly.entity_id
_entity_poly.type
_entity_poly.pdbx_seq_one_letter_code
_entity_poly.pdbx_strand_id
1 'polypeptide(L)'
;MKTSQSGFTLLEMLAALTVMAVCSGVLLVAFGQSARSLQQVSRSDRLSHAARTIMDQESAGPLENGTRKGELAGIDWTLDIRQLPGANGQARMFRLDLMLSEHQRKAQFSTFKLRGAVSGAGS
;
A
#
# COMPACT_ATOMS: atom_id res chain seq x y z
N MET A 1 2.37 35.20 59.16
CA MET A 1 2.31 33.95 58.38
C MET A 1 0.85 33.60 58.15
N LYS A 2 0.35 33.72 56.91
CA LYS A 2 -1.02 33.32 56.55
C LYS A 2 -0.92 32.07 55.67
N THR A 3 -1.28 30.94 56.24
CA THR A 3 -1.42 29.67 55.56
C THR A 3 -2.71 29.70 54.76
N SER A 4 -2.63 29.90 53.44
CA SER A 4 -3.77 29.63 52.55
C SER A 4 -3.95 28.12 52.46
N GLN A 5 -4.74 27.58 53.37
CA GLN A 5 -5.31 26.26 53.25
C GLN A 5 -6.53 26.39 52.32
N SER A 6 -6.34 26.24 51.01
CA SER A 6 -7.48 26.10 50.09
C SER A 6 -8.05 24.70 50.25
N GLY A 7 -9.17 24.61 50.97
CA GLY A 7 -9.96 23.40 51.05
C GLY A 7 -10.38 22.97 49.65
N PHE A 8 -10.23 21.67 49.37
CA PHE A 8 -10.82 20.93 48.26
C PHE A 8 -12.23 21.44 47.94
N THR A 9 -12.37 22.34 46.98
CA THR A 9 -13.69 22.79 46.55
C THR A 9 -14.24 21.78 45.53
N LEU A 10 -15.56 21.58 45.50
CA LEU A 10 -16.22 20.78 44.45
C LEU A 10 -15.82 21.25 43.04
N LEU A 11 -15.58 22.56 42.87
CA LEU A 11 -15.12 23.14 41.62
C LEU A 11 -13.72 22.67 41.22
N GLU A 12 -12.83 22.47 42.19
CA GLU A 12 -11.44 22.06 41.93
C GLU A 12 -11.34 20.57 41.58
N MET A 13 -12.15 19.71 42.23
CA MET A 13 -12.32 18.32 41.79
C MET A 13 -12.96 18.24 40.40
N LEU A 14 -13.94 19.09 40.09
CA LEU A 14 -14.56 19.14 38.76
C LEU A 14 -13.59 19.64 37.68
N ALA A 15 -12.77 20.64 38.00
CA ALA A 15 -11.69 21.09 37.12
C ALA A 15 -10.66 19.98 36.88
N ALA A 16 -10.23 19.26 37.92
CA ALA A 16 -9.31 18.13 37.78
C ALA A 16 -9.91 17.00 36.92
N LEU A 17 -11.19 16.67 37.13
CA LEU A 17 -11.90 15.65 36.35
C LEU A 17 -12.08 16.04 34.88
N THR A 18 -12.40 17.31 34.60
CA THR A 18 -12.52 17.80 33.21
C THR A 18 -11.16 17.80 32.50
N VAL A 19 -10.10 18.22 33.19
CA VAL A 19 -8.72 18.13 32.66
C VAL A 19 -8.34 16.68 32.39
N MET A 20 -8.59 15.73 33.32
CA MET A 20 -8.32 14.31 33.08
C MET A 20 -9.13 13.73 31.91
N ALA A 21 -10.40 14.12 31.77
CA ALA A 21 -11.26 13.64 30.69
C ALA A 21 -10.78 14.16 29.32
N VAL A 22 -10.40 15.43 29.22
CA VAL A 22 -9.85 16.03 28.00
C VAL A 22 -8.52 15.38 27.65
N CYS A 23 -7.60 15.22 28.61
CA CYS A 23 -6.33 14.54 28.40
C CYS A 23 -6.52 13.09 27.91
N SER A 24 -7.46 12.35 28.49
CA SER A 24 -7.77 10.97 28.09
C SER A 24 -8.36 10.91 26.68
N GLY A 25 -9.21 11.88 26.31
CA GLY A 25 -9.78 11.98 24.96
C GLY A 25 -8.72 12.24 23.89
N VAL A 26 -7.75 13.12 24.17
CA VAL A 26 -6.62 13.40 23.26
C VAL A 26 -5.79 12.13 23.03
N LEU A 27 -5.52 11.35 24.09
CA LEU A 27 -4.81 10.07 23.96
C LEU A 27 -5.59 9.07 23.10
N LEU A 28 -6.90 8.94 23.29
CA LEU A 28 -7.74 8.03 22.51
C LEU A 28 -7.78 8.40 21.03
N VAL A 29 -7.84 9.70 20.70
CA VAL A 29 -7.80 10.20 19.33
C VAL A 29 -6.43 9.97 18.69
N ALA A 30 -5.34 10.16 19.44
CA ALA A 30 -3.98 9.88 18.97
C ALA A 30 -3.77 8.39 18.67
N PHE A 31 -4.20 7.48 19.55
CA PHE A 31 -4.16 6.04 19.29
C PHE A 31 -5.08 5.61 18.14
N GLY A 32 -6.21 6.28 17.95
CA GLY A 32 -7.13 6.03 16.83
C GLY A 32 -6.55 6.37 15.45
N GLN A 33 -5.58 7.29 15.38
CA GLN A 33 -4.81 7.57 14.16
C GLN A 33 -3.76 6.48 13.90
N SER A 34 -3.07 6.00 14.94
CA SER A 34 -2.08 4.90 14.83
C SER A 34 -2.71 3.57 14.40
N ALA A 35 -3.89 3.24 14.93
CA ALA A 35 -4.60 2.01 14.56
C ALA A 35 -5.07 2.03 13.09
N ARG A 36 -5.55 3.19 12.60
CA ARG A 36 -5.91 3.34 11.18
C ARG A 36 -4.69 3.25 10.27
N SER A 37 -3.56 3.82 10.68
CA SER A 37 -2.29 3.72 9.96
C SER A 37 -1.78 2.27 9.89
N LEU A 38 -1.82 1.54 11.01
CA LEU A 38 -1.44 0.12 11.07
C LEU A 38 -2.37 -0.77 10.23
N GLN A 39 -3.68 -0.51 10.23
CA GLN A 39 -4.62 -1.23 9.37
C GLN A 39 -4.45 -0.87 7.88
N GLN A 40 -4.00 0.34 7.57
CA GLN A 40 -3.68 0.74 6.20
C GLN A 40 -2.40 0.05 5.69
N VAL A 41 -1.40 -0.15 6.55
CA VAL A 41 -0.15 -0.85 6.20
C VAL A 41 -0.35 -2.36 6.08
N SER A 42 -0.98 -3.01 7.08
CA SER A 42 -1.19 -4.47 7.07
C SER A 42 -2.07 -4.97 5.91
N ARG A 43 -3.01 -4.14 5.43
CA ARG A 43 -3.86 -4.49 4.27
C ARG A 43 -3.21 -4.12 2.94
N SER A 44 -2.28 -3.16 2.93
CA SER A 44 -1.40 -2.89 1.80
C SER A 44 -0.48 -4.08 1.54
N ASP A 45 -0.06 -4.80 2.58
CA ASP A 45 0.79 -6.00 2.44
C ASP A 45 0.10 -7.07 1.61
N ARG A 46 -1.22 -7.29 1.76
CA ARG A 46 -1.94 -8.31 0.98
C ARG A 46 -2.03 -7.99 -0.51
N LEU A 47 -2.42 -6.76 -0.86
CA LEU A 47 -2.47 -6.32 -2.26
C LEU A 47 -1.07 -6.28 -2.88
N SER A 48 -0.06 -5.88 -2.12
CA SER A 48 1.33 -5.84 -2.56
C SER A 48 1.90 -7.25 -2.77
N HIS A 49 1.61 -8.18 -1.86
CA HIS A 49 1.96 -9.59 -2.02
C HIS A 49 1.27 -10.20 -3.24
N ALA A 50 -0.05 -9.99 -3.40
CA ALA A 50 -0.78 -10.47 -4.57
C ALA A 50 -0.23 -9.89 -5.88
N ALA A 51 0.06 -8.59 -5.90
CA ALA A 51 0.68 -7.93 -7.05
C ALA A 51 2.03 -8.56 -7.40
N ARG A 52 2.88 -8.81 -6.40
CA ARG A 52 4.18 -9.46 -6.59
C ARG A 52 4.02 -10.86 -7.15
N THR A 53 3.14 -11.66 -6.58
CA THR A 53 2.86 -13.03 -7.04
C THR A 53 2.32 -13.07 -8.46
N ILE A 54 1.39 -12.17 -8.83
CA ILE A 54 0.87 -12.10 -10.22
C ILE A 54 1.97 -11.66 -11.18
N MET A 55 2.75 -10.62 -10.83
CA MET A 55 3.85 -10.18 -11.68
C MET A 55 4.93 -11.25 -11.88
N ASP A 56 5.31 -11.95 -10.82
CA ASP A 56 6.35 -13.00 -10.90
C ASP A 56 5.85 -14.20 -11.71
N GLN A 57 4.60 -14.63 -11.56
CA GLN A 57 4.00 -15.69 -12.38
C GLN A 57 3.89 -15.30 -13.85
N GLU A 58 3.32 -14.14 -14.16
CA GLU A 58 3.09 -13.72 -15.55
C GLU A 58 4.38 -13.36 -16.29
N SER A 59 5.42 -12.95 -15.55
CA SER A 59 6.72 -12.63 -16.13
C SER A 59 7.67 -13.82 -16.26
N ALA A 60 7.31 -14.99 -15.71
CA ALA A 60 8.04 -16.24 -15.92
C ALA A 60 7.88 -16.76 -17.37
N GLY A 61 6.80 -16.36 -18.06
CA GLY A 61 6.53 -16.74 -19.44
C GLY A 61 7.14 -15.80 -20.51
N PRO A 62 6.87 -16.05 -21.80
CA PRO A 62 7.16 -15.10 -22.85
C PRO A 62 6.36 -13.81 -22.62
N LEU A 63 7.09 -12.70 -22.47
CA LEU A 63 6.51 -11.36 -22.39
C LEU A 63 6.14 -10.94 -23.81
N GLU A 64 4.84 -11.02 -24.09
CA GLU A 64 4.24 -10.62 -25.35
C GLU A 64 3.25 -9.51 -25.09
N ASN A 65 3.07 -8.64 -26.09
CA ASN A 65 2.10 -7.56 -25.99
C ASN A 65 0.71 -8.14 -25.85
N GLY A 66 -0.05 -7.61 -24.90
CA GLY A 66 -1.43 -8.04 -24.68
C GLY A 66 -1.90 -7.77 -23.27
N THR A 67 -3.19 -8.01 -23.08
CA THR A 67 -3.86 -7.87 -21.79
C THR A 67 -4.17 -9.25 -21.24
N ARG A 68 -3.73 -9.52 -20.02
CA ARG A 68 -4.02 -10.74 -19.27
C ARG A 68 -4.95 -10.40 -18.12
N LYS A 69 -5.85 -11.30 -17.77
CA LYS A 69 -6.85 -11.09 -16.73
C LYS A 69 -7.10 -12.38 -15.97
N GLY A 70 -7.51 -12.25 -14.72
CA GLY A 70 -7.86 -13.39 -13.89
C GLY A 70 -8.34 -12.96 -12.52
N GLU A 71 -8.50 -13.94 -11.65
CA GLU A 71 -8.84 -13.74 -10.24
C GLU A 71 -7.79 -14.45 -9.40
N LEU A 72 -7.29 -13.78 -8.36
CA LEU A 72 -6.39 -14.39 -7.38
C LEU A 72 -6.90 -14.10 -5.97
N ALA A 73 -7.29 -15.15 -5.24
CA ALA A 73 -7.77 -15.06 -3.87
C ALA A 73 -8.94 -14.06 -3.67
N GLY A 74 -9.90 -14.00 -4.61
CA GLY A 74 -11.03 -13.07 -4.55
C GLY A 74 -10.73 -11.65 -5.06
N ILE A 75 -9.53 -11.43 -5.63
CA ILE A 75 -9.12 -10.15 -6.21
C ILE A 75 -9.10 -10.28 -7.73
N ASP A 76 -9.96 -9.52 -8.39
CA ASP A 76 -9.94 -9.38 -9.85
C ASP A 76 -8.70 -8.61 -10.26
N TRP A 77 -7.97 -9.12 -11.25
CA TRP A 77 -6.77 -8.46 -11.75
C TRP A 77 -6.73 -8.41 -13.27
N THR A 78 -6.08 -7.37 -13.77
CA THR A 78 -5.82 -7.17 -15.20
C THR A 78 -4.41 -6.64 -15.37
N LEU A 79 -3.59 -7.35 -16.15
CA LEU A 79 -2.22 -6.99 -16.48
C LEU A 79 -2.14 -6.59 -17.95
N ASP A 80 -1.76 -5.35 -18.20
CA ASP A 80 -1.49 -4.86 -19.53
C ASP A 80 0.03 -4.88 -19.80
N ILE A 81 0.43 -5.55 -20.88
CA ILE A 81 1.83 -5.69 -21.29
C ILE A 81 2.02 -4.94 -22.60
N ARG A 82 2.87 -3.90 -22.57
CA ARG A 82 3.20 -3.08 -23.74
C ARG A 82 4.70 -3.04 -23.97
N GLN A 83 5.13 -3.52 -25.13
CA GLN A 83 6.50 -3.31 -25.60
C GLN A 83 6.71 -1.84 -25.93
N LEU A 84 7.77 -1.28 -25.36
CA LEU A 84 8.28 0.03 -25.69
C LEU A 84 9.35 -0.10 -26.78
N PRO A 85 9.36 0.80 -27.77
CA PRO A 85 10.42 0.85 -28.77
C PRO A 85 11.75 1.16 -28.08
N GLY A 86 12.68 0.21 -28.11
CA GLY A 86 14.05 0.42 -27.63
C GLY A 86 14.90 1.09 -28.69
N ALA A 87 15.82 1.98 -28.28
CA ALA A 87 16.81 2.54 -29.18
C ALA A 87 17.67 1.42 -29.78
N ASN A 88 17.74 1.36 -31.11
CA ASN A 88 18.65 0.50 -31.88
C ASN A 88 18.41 -1.01 -31.80
N GLY A 89 17.19 -1.49 -31.46
CA GLY A 89 16.81 -2.89 -31.60
C GLY A 89 17.51 -3.89 -30.67
N GLN A 90 18.42 -3.43 -29.80
CA GLN A 90 19.25 -4.27 -28.93
C GLN A 90 18.59 -4.64 -27.60
N ALA A 91 17.63 -3.83 -27.12
CA ALA A 91 16.91 -4.13 -25.90
C ALA A 91 15.39 -3.93 -26.10
N ARG A 92 14.62 -4.99 -25.83
CA ARG A 92 13.16 -4.92 -25.84
C ARG A 92 12.71 -4.56 -24.42
N MET A 93 12.30 -3.32 -24.23
CA MET A 93 11.73 -2.87 -22.97
C MET A 93 10.22 -3.14 -22.97
N PHE A 94 9.70 -3.68 -21.89
CA PHE A 94 8.28 -3.94 -21.70
C PHE A 94 7.80 -3.17 -20.47
N ARG A 95 6.67 -2.49 -20.62
CA ARG A 95 5.90 -1.91 -19.52
C ARG A 95 4.81 -2.88 -19.14
N LEU A 96 4.74 -3.22 -17.86
CA LEU A 96 3.72 -4.06 -17.27
C LEU A 96 2.88 -3.18 -16.33
N ASP A 97 1.63 -2.94 -16.67
CA ASP A 97 0.67 -2.20 -15.85
C ASP A 97 -0.35 -3.19 -15.26
N LEU A 98 -0.25 -3.46 -13.96
CA LEU A 98 -1.16 -4.33 -13.23
C LEU A 98 -2.22 -3.50 -12.51
N MET A 99 -3.49 -3.79 -12.76
CA MET A 99 -4.63 -3.25 -12.04
C MET A 99 -5.27 -4.36 -11.22
N LEU A 100 -5.44 -4.14 -9.92
CA LEU A 100 -6.14 -5.01 -8.99
C LEU A 100 -7.42 -4.31 -8.54
N SER A 101 -8.52 -5.04 -8.49
CA SER A 101 -9.82 -4.57 -8.02
C SER A 101 -10.37 -5.55 -6.99
N GLU A 102 -10.66 -5.05 -5.80
CA GLU A 102 -11.30 -5.82 -4.73
C GLU A 102 -12.49 -5.01 -4.20
N HIS A 103 -13.70 -5.48 -4.47
CA HIS A 103 -14.96 -4.80 -4.11
C HIS A 103 -15.01 -3.33 -4.59
N GLN A 104 -14.73 -2.36 -3.71
CA GLN A 104 -14.73 -0.91 -4.03
C GLN A 104 -13.34 -0.30 -4.14
N ARG A 105 -12.26 -1.07 -3.91
CA ARG A 105 -10.89 -0.54 -3.92
C ARG A 105 -10.15 -1.04 -5.16
N LYS A 106 -9.47 -0.10 -5.83
CA LYS A 106 -8.60 -0.37 -6.96
C LYS A 106 -7.16 0.00 -6.58
N ALA A 107 -6.21 -0.86 -6.94
CA ALA A 107 -4.79 -0.58 -6.82
C ALA A 107 -4.13 -0.77 -8.19
N GLN A 108 -3.19 0.11 -8.53
CA GLN A 108 -2.45 0.04 -9.77
C GLN A 108 -0.96 -0.02 -9.46
N PHE A 109 -0.27 -0.96 -10.10
CA PHE A 109 1.16 -1.14 -10.00
C PHE A 109 1.74 -1.18 -11.40
N SER A 110 2.79 -0.40 -11.64
CA SER A 110 3.48 -0.36 -12.92
C SER A 110 4.93 -0.73 -12.72
N THR A 111 5.45 -1.60 -13.59
CA THR A 111 6.87 -1.94 -13.61
C THR A 111 7.41 -1.97 -15.04
N PHE A 112 8.71 -1.75 -15.17
CA PHE A 112 9.41 -1.85 -16.44
C PHE A 112 10.36 -3.04 -16.40
N LYS A 113 10.25 -3.93 -17.38
CA LYS A 113 11.18 -5.03 -17.57
C LYS A 113 11.99 -4.81 -18.84
N LEU A 114 13.31 -4.83 -18.70
CA LEU A 114 14.23 -4.83 -19.83
C LEU A 114 14.57 -6.27 -20.19
N ARG A 115 14.27 -6.69 -21.42
CA ARG A 115 14.75 -7.96 -21.96
C ARG A 115 15.88 -7.65 -22.93
N GLY A 116 17.11 -7.99 -22.53
CA GLY A 116 18.26 -7.92 -23.43
C GLY A 116 18.03 -8.85 -24.62
N ALA A 117 18.44 -8.44 -25.83
CA ALA A 117 18.59 -9.39 -26.91
C ALA A 117 19.57 -10.47 -26.44
N VAL A 118 19.15 -11.74 -26.47
CA VAL A 118 20.10 -12.84 -26.37
C VAL A 118 21.01 -12.68 -27.58
N SER A 119 22.17 -12.08 -27.39
CA SER A 119 23.24 -12.14 -28.36
C SER A 119 23.55 -13.61 -28.50
N GLY A 120 23.28 -14.18 -29.68
CA GLY A 120 23.60 -15.56 -29.98
C GLY A 120 25.10 -15.78 -29.78
N ALA A 121 25.47 -16.35 -28.65
CA ALA A 121 26.74 -17.03 -28.49
C ALA A 121 26.56 -18.43 -29.10
N GLY A 122 27.05 -18.63 -30.32
CA GLY A 122 27.19 -19.96 -30.91
C GLY A 122 26.92 -20.04 -32.40
N SER A 123 27.95 -19.75 -33.20
CA SER A 123 28.39 -20.58 -34.33
C SER A 123 29.68 -20.00 -34.91
#